data_AF-A0A1X1MJ24-F1
#
_entry.id   AF-A0A1X1MJ24-F1
#
_cell.length_a   1.000
_cell.length_b   1.000
_cell.length_c   1.000
_cell.angle_alpha   90.00
_cell.angle_beta   90.00
_cell.angle_gamma   90.00
#
_symmetry.space_group_name_H-M   'P 1'
#
loop_
_entity.id
_entity.type
_entity.pdbx_description
1 polymer ?
#
loop_
_entity_poly.entity_id
_entity_poly.type
_entity_poly.pdbx_seq_one_letter_code
_entity_poly.pdbx_strand_id
1 'polypeptide(L)'
;MSGSAAVVAGGWEFHTGQLPEFLLRRCDGLIVGLLPEPVEADGEAQQMLLSDQMQVDEDIMVGASIGIAQLGPVGLVVLHRRFTSLMAARVAWAVGTRLRRARLAAGESPRVVMAGSKPNPDVTPEGVTFTLHRVRVRDHEVVSLIEVWEVHFPALVLAAGEDSALL
;
A
#
# COMPACT_ATOMS: atom_id res chain seq x y z
N MET A 1 4.81 -38.72 -20.19
CA MET A 1 5.24 -37.31 -20.30
C MET A 1 4.85 -36.60 -19.02
N SER A 2 5.76 -36.52 -18.06
CA SER A 2 5.56 -35.75 -16.83
C SER A 2 6.44 -34.52 -16.92
N GLY A 3 5.85 -33.40 -17.31
CA GLY A 3 6.46 -32.08 -17.21
C GLY A 3 6.17 -31.53 -15.82
N SER A 4 7.20 -31.53 -14.98
CA SER A 4 7.26 -30.84 -13.70
C SER A 4 6.83 -29.38 -13.86
N ALA A 5 5.61 -29.04 -13.45
CA ALA A 5 5.25 -27.65 -13.19
C ALA A 5 5.86 -27.27 -11.84
N ALA A 6 7.14 -26.90 -11.87
CA ALA A 6 7.78 -26.25 -10.76
C ALA A 6 6.95 -25.02 -10.39
N VAL A 7 6.45 -24.97 -9.16
CA VAL A 7 5.88 -23.78 -8.55
C VAL A 7 7.01 -22.74 -8.50
N VAL A 8 7.07 -21.88 -9.51
CA VAL A 8 8.00 -20.75 -9.50
C VAL A 8 7.53 -19.84 -8.37
N ALA A 9 8.40 -19.60 -7.39
CA ALA A 9 8.20 -18.61 -6.34
C ALA A 9 7.71 -17.29 -6.97
N GLY A 10 6.41 -17.01 -6.81
CA GLY A 10 5.70 -16.00 -7.59
C GLY A 10 6.15 -14.59 -7.22
N GLY A 11 7.09 -14.03 -7.98
CA GLY A 11 7.50 -12.64 -7.86
C GLY A 11 6.36 -11.67 -8.20
N TRP A 12 6.50 -10.41 -7.78
CA TRP A 12 5.59 -9.34 -8.18
C TRP A 12 5.74 -9.07 -9.69
N GLU A 13 4.72 -9.42 -10.47
CA GLU A 13 4.63 -9.13 -11.89
C GLU A 13 3.25 -8.56 -12.22
N PHE A 14 3.22 -7.49 -13.03
CA PHE A 14 2.01 -6.87 -13.54
C PHE A 14 2.17 -6.51 -15.01
N HIS A 15 1.09 -6.60 -15.78
CA HIS A 15 1.00 -5.93 -17.07
C HIS A 15 0.61 -4.47 -16.87
N THR A 16 1.13 -3.55 -17.68
CA THR A 16 0.78 -2.12 -17.62
C THR A 16 -0.73 -1.88 -17.68
N GLY A 17 -1.45 -2.64 -18.51
CA GLY A 17 -2.92 -2.57 -18.63
C GLY A 17 -3.70 -3.08 -17.41
N GLN A 18 -3.05 -3.68 -16.42
CA GLN A 18 -3.68 -4.11 -15.15
C GLN A 18 -3.47 -3.10 -14.02
N LEU A 19 -2.63 -2.09 -14.24
CA LEU A 19 -2.33 -1.08 -13.24
C LEU A 19 -3.49 -0.08 -13.12
N PRO A 20 -3.72 0.46 -11.92
CA PRO A 20 -4.81 1.40 -11.69
C PRO A 20 -4.63 2.67 -12.53
N GLU A 21 -5.74 3.17 -13.08
CA GLU A 21 -5.77 4.43 -13.80
C GLU A 21 -6.07 5.58 -12.85
N PHE A 22 -5.01 6.26 -12.41
CA PHE A 22 -5.12 7.57 -11.76
C PHE A 22 -4.05 8.53 -12.28
N LEU A 23 -4.30 9.82 -12.08
CA LEU A 23 -3.36 10.92 -12.33
C LEU A 23 -2.87 11.47 -11.02
N LEU A 24 -1.62 11.92 -10.95
CA LEU A 24 -1.04 12.46 -9.72
C LEU A 24 -0.94 13.98 -9.79
N ARG A 25 -1.23 14.62 -8.67
CA ARG A 25 -0.83 16.01 -8.46
C ARG A 25 0.70 16.10 -8.40
N ARG A 26 1.26 17.20 -8.88
CA ARG A 26 2.71 17.49 -8.83
C ARG A 26 3.13 18.02 -7.46
N CYS A 27 2.69 17.36 -6.39
CA CYS A 27 3.02 17.71 -5.02
C CYS A 27 3.32 16.43 -4.22
N ASP A 28 3.98 16.61 -3.09
CA ASP A 28 4.08 15.58 -2.06
C ASP A 28 2.68 15.36 -1.46
N GLY A 29 2.33 14.10 -1.19
CA GLY A 29 1.01 13.78 -0.66
C GLY A 29 0.74 12.30 -0.42
N LEU A 30 -0.49 12.02 -0.03
CA LEU A 30 -1.02 10.70 0.24
C LEU A 30 -2.15 10.39 -0.71
N ILE A 31 -2.09 9.20 -1.32
CA ILE A 31 -3.16 8.64 -2.12
C ILE A 31 -3.94 7.67 -1.23
N VAL A 32 -5.23 7.91 -1.03
CA VAL A 32 -6.05 7.14 -0.09
C VAL A 32 -6.99 6.20 -0.83
N GLY A 33 -6.88 4.91 -0.51
CA GLY A 33 -7.77 3.86 -0.95
C GLY A 33 -8.81 3.52 0.12
N LEU A 34 -10.09 3.70 -0.23
CA LEU A 34 -11.22 3.32 0.61
C LEU A 34 -11.84 2.00 0.19
N LEU A 35 -12.49 1.37 1.17
CA LEU A 35 -13.29 0.16 0.99
C LEU A 35 -14.77 0.58 0.92
N PRO A 36 -15.44 0.41 -0.24
CA PRO A 36 -16.86 0.72 -0.35
C PRO A 36 -17.77 -0.31 0.35
N GLU A 37 -17.32 -1.56 0.50
CA GLU A 37 -18.12 -2.65 1.09
C GLU A 37 -17.27 -3.54 2.02
N PRO A 38 -17.89 -4.23 3.01
CA PRO A 38 -17.23 -5.24 3.85
C PRO A 38 -16.67 -6.38 3.00
N VAL A 39 -15.48 -6.87 3.35
CA VAL A 39 -14.72 -7.85 2.56
C VAL A 39 -15.34 -9.25 2.62
N GLU A 40 -15.57 -9.86 1.45
CA GLU A 40 -15.75 -11.32 1.31
C GLU A 40 -14.42 -11.98 0.89
N ALA A 41 -14.12 -13.15 1.47
CA ALA A 41 -12.84 -13.85 1.33
C ALA A 41 -12.49 -14.21 -0.14
N ASP A 42 -13.51 -14.41 -0.98
CA ASP A 42 -13.37 -14.91 -2.35
C ASP A 42 -13.86 -13.93 -3.43
N GLY A 43 -14.12 -12.66 -3.06
CA GLY A 43 -14.60 -11.65 -4.00
C GLY A 43 -13.51 -11.24 -4.99
N GLU A 44 -13.63 -11.63 -6.27
CA GLU A 44 -12.73 -11.17 -7.35
C GLU A 44 -12.71 -9.63 -7.51
N ALA A 45 -13.76 -8.96 -7.02
CA ALA A 45 -13.93 -7.51 -7.05
C ALA A 45 -13.67 -6.83 -5.68
N GLN A 46 -12.45 -6.94 -5.14
CA GLN A 46 -12.01 -6.01 -4.08
C GLN A 46 -11.54 -4.70 -4.73
N GLN A 47 -12.48 -3.91 -5.26
CA GLN A 47 -12.18 -2.60 -5.84
C GLN A 47 -11.84 -1.61 -4.72
N MET A 48 -10.54 -1.39 -4.52
CA MET A 48 -10.07 -0.24 -3.76
C MET A 48 -10.44 1.01 -4.54
N LEU A 49 -11.31 1.85 -3.99
CA LEU A 49 -11.66 3.11 -4.65
C LEU A 49 -10.61 4.15 -4.29
N LEU A 50 -10.05 4.80 -5.30
CA LEU A 50 -9.29 6.02 -5.10
C LEU A 50 -10.24 7.08 -4.53
N SER A 51 -10.09 7.39 -3.25
CA SER A 51 -10.95 8.34 -2.57
C SER A 51 -10.40 9.75 -2.59
N ASP A 52 -9.10 9.91 -2.41
CA ASP A 52 -8.50 11.24 -2.32
C ASP A 52 -7.00 11.26 -2.61
N GLN A 53 -6.49 12.44 -2.93
CA GLN A 53 -5.08 12.82 -2.97
C GLN A 53 -4.86 14.03 -2.07
N MET A 54 -4.40 13.77 -0.86
CA MET A 54 -4.14 14.79 0.15
C MET A 54 -2.72 15.32 0.00
N GLN A 55 -2.55 16.64 -0.11
CA GLN A 55 -1.23 17.25 -0.03
C GLN A 55 -0.72 17.14 1.40
N VAL A 56 0.49 16.62 1.56
CA VAL A 56 1.13 16.41 2.86
C VAL A 56 2.62 16.67 2.70
N ASP A 57 3.18 17.46 3.61
CA ASP A 57 4.60 17.77 3.60
C ASP A 57 5.44 16.51 3.91
N GLU A 58 6.64 16.45 3.34
CA GLU A 58 7.55 15.31 3.49
C GLU A 58 7.76 14.93 4.96
N ASP A 59 7.99 15.92 5.83
CA ASP A 59 8.41 15.72 7.22
C ASP A 59 7.37 15.01 8.08
N ILE A 60 6.10 15.06 7.68
CA ILE A 60 4.99 14.41 8.40
C ILE A 60 4.38 13.26 7.61
N MET A 61 4.84 13.01 6.38
CA MET A 61 4.18 12.11 5.43
C MET A 61 4.07 10.68 5.96
N VAL A 62 5.16 10.16 6.55
CA VAL A 62 5.17 8.79 7.10
C VAL A 62 4.19 8.70 8.28
N GLY A 63 4.26 9.62 9.24
CA GLY A 63 3.35 9.65 10.38
C GLY A 63 1.88 9.82 9.97
N ALA A 64 1.60 10.74 9.05
CA ALA A 64 0.26 10.98 8.52
C ALA A 64 -0.30 9.75 7.79
N SER A 65 0.53 9.05 7.00
CA SER A 65 0.13 7.83 6.31
C SER A 65 -0.26 6.71 7.28
N ILE A 66 0.48 6.57 8.37
CA ILE A 66 0.19 5.60 9.43
C ILE A 66 -1.13 5.98 10.12
N GLY A 67 -1.30 7.23 10.53
CA GLY A 67 -2.52 7.71 11.18
C GLY A 67 -3.77 7.50 10.33
N ILE A 68 -3.70 7.84 9.03
CA ILE A 68 -4.81 7.64 8.09
C ILE A 68 -5.09 6.15 7.87
N ALA A 69 -4.06 5.32 7.78
CA ALA A 69 -4.23 3.87 7.61
C ALA A 69 -4.93 3.20 8.81
N GLN A 70 -4.97 3.83 9.99
CA GLN A 70 -5.73 3.32 11.13
C GLN A 70 -7.24 3.55 11.02
N LEU A 71 -7.69 4.46 10.15
CA LEU A 71 -9.11 4.76 10.00
C LEU A 71 -9.85 3.53 9.46
N GLY A 72 -10.99 3.20 10.07
CA GLY A 72 -11.80 2.01 9.73
C GLY A 72 -12.05 1.84 8.22
N PRO A 73 -12.50 2.88 7.49
CA PRO A 73 -12.77 2.82 6.06
C PRO A 73 -11.53 2.72 5.15
N VAL A 74 -10.34 3.02 5.67
CA VAL A 74 -9.10 3.08 4.87
C VAL A 74 -8.50 1.68 4.76
N GLY A 75 -8.38 1.21 3.52
CA GLY A 75 -7.76 -0.08 3.21
C GLY A 75 -6.30 0.03 2.77
N LEU A 76 -5.91 1.15 2.15
CA LEU A 76 -4.59 1.37 1.58
C LEU A 76 -4.23 2.85 1.61
N VAL A 77 -2.99 3.17 1.95
CA VAL A 77 -2.42 4.49 1.73
C VAL A 77 -1.16 4.36 0.89
N VAL A 78 -1.00 5.19 -0.14
CA VAL A 78 0.25 5.28 -0.90
C VAL A 78 0.90 6.63 -0.64
N LEU A 79 2.15 6.63 -0.17
CA LEU A 79 2.99 7.81 -0.09
C LEU A 79 3.45 8.17 -1.49
N HIS A 80 3.15 9.40 -1.90
CA HIS A 80 3.53 9.95 -3.18
C HIS A 80 4.46 11.14 -2.96
N ARG A 81 5.70 11.04 -3.45
CA ARG A 81 6.61 12.17 -3.49
C ARG A 81 6.49 12.85 -4.84
N ARG A 82 6.70 14.17 -4.89
CA ARG A 82 6.65 14.95 -6.15
C ARG A 82 7.59 14.46 -7.24
N PHE A 83 8.66 13.75 -6.87
CA PHE A 83 9.64 13.14 -7.78
C PHE A 83 9.38 11.65 -8.05
N THR A 84 8.43 11.02 -7.36
CA THR A 84 8.01 9.64 -7.63
C THR A 84 7.33 9.59 -9.00
N SER A 85 7.74 8.65 -9.85
CA SER A 85 7.10 8.49 -11.15
C SER A 85 5.65 8.00 -10.99
N LEU A 86 4.78 8.41 -11.92
CA LEU A 86 3.40 7.92 -11.96
C LEU A 86 3.33 6.39 -11.96
N MET A 87 4.22 5.76 -12.71
CA MET A 87 4.28 4.30 -12.78
C MET A 87 4.62 3.68 -11.42
N ALA A 88 5.57 4.22 -10.67
CA ALA A 88 5.92 3.70 -9.36
C ALA A 88 4.76 3.82 -8.36
N ALA A 89 4.00 4.92 -8.39
CA ALA A 89 2.80 5.07 -7.56
C ALA A 89 1.71 4.04 -7.93
N ARG A 90 1.48 3.81 -9.24
CA ARG A 90 0.51 2.80 -9.72
C ARG A 90 0.92 1.38 -9.33
N VAL A 91 2.22 1.07 -9.41
CA VAL A 91 2.75 -0.21 -8.94
C VAL A 91 2.61 -0.35 -7.43
N ALA A 92 2.94 0.69 -6.66
CA ALA A 92 2.79 0.69 -5.21
C ALA A 92 1.33 0.41 -4.81
N TRP A 93 0.37 1.02 -5.51
CA TRP A 93 -1.05 0.75 -5.34
C TRP A 93 -1.43 -0.70 -5.65
N ALA A 94 -0.96 -1.24 -6.78
CA ALA A 94 -1.27 -2.61 -7.21
C ALA A 94 -0.70 -3.66 -6.23
N VAL A 95 0.56 -3.48 -5.80
CA VAL A 95 1.18 -4.32 -4.78
C VAL A 95 0.43 -4.21 -3.46
N GLY A 96 0.12 -3.00 -3.00
CA GLY A 96 -0.61 -2.77 -1.76
C GLY A 96 -1.99 -3.44 -1.75
N THR A 97 -2.71 -3.35 -2.87
CA THR A 97 -3.99 -4.04 -3.04
C THR A 97 -3.82 -5.55 -2.92
N ARG A 98 -2.87 -6.14 -3.65
CA ARG A 98 -2.62 -7.60 -3.63
C ARG A 98 -2.12 -8.10 -2.26
N LEU A 99 -1.26 -7.34 -1.57
CA LEU A 99 -0.84 -7.61 -0.18
C LEU A 99 -2.04 -7.64 0.77
N ARG A 100 -2.91 -6.63 0.66
CA ARG A 100 -4.13 -6.56 1.46
C ARG A 100 -5.00 -7.81 1.25
N ARG A 101 -5.24 -8.20 0.00
CA ARG A 101 -6.05 -9.39 -0.32
C ARG A 101 -5.47 -10.65 0.31
N ALA A 102 -4.16 -10.85 0.17
CA ALA A 102 -3.47 -12.01 0.71
C ALA A 102 -3.59 -12.10 2.24
N ARG A 103 -3.44 -10.97 2.93
CA ARG A 103 -3.58 -10.89 4.40
C ARG A 103 -5.02 -11.09 4.87
N LEU A 104 -6.00 -10.52 4.16
CA LEU A 104 -7.41 -10.77 4.42
C LEU A 104 -7.78 -12.26 4.27
N ALA A 105 -7.30 -12.91 3.21
CA ALA A 105 -7.48 -14.35 3.02
C ALA A 105 -6.82 -15.20 4.11
N ALA A 106 -5.78 -14.67 4.76
CA ALA A 106 -5.15 -15.27 5.94
C ALA A 106 -5.88 -14.97 7.27
N GLY A 107 -7.02 -14.25 7.23
CA GLY A 107 -7.79 -13.89 8.42
C GLY A 107 -7.27 -12.66 9.17
N GLU A 108 -6.36 -11.89 8.59
CA GLU A 108 -5.84 -10.66 9.18
C GLU A 108 -6.75 -9.46 8.86
N SER A 109 -6.62 -8.39 9.65
CA SER A 109 -7.20 -7.07 9.35
C SER A 109 -6.08 -6.07 8.97
N PRO A 110 -5.57 -6.11 7.73
CA PRO A 110 -4.33 -5.44 7.40
C PRO A 110 -4.52 -3.94 7.15
N ARG A 111 -3.67 -3.13 7.79
CA ARG A 111 -3.43 -1.73 7.42
C ARG A 111 -2.24 -1.71 6.46
N VAL A 112 -2.45 -1.28 5.22
CA VAL A 112 -1.40 -1.33 4.19
C VAL A 112 -0.98 0.08 3.84
N VAL A 113 0.33 0.34 3.94
CA VAL A 113 0.94 1.60 3.55
C VAL A 113 2.09 1.28 2.59
N MET A 114 2.03 1.87 1.39
CA MET A 114 3.01 1.64 0.32
C MET A 114 3.66 2.95 -0.12
N ALA A 115 4.83 2.88 -0.75
CA ALA A 115 5.49 4.04 -1.33
C ALA A 115 6.16 3.66 -2.66
N GLY A 116 6.05 4.55 -3.67
CA GLY A 116 6.73 4.39 -4.96
C GLY A 116 8.21 4.77 -4.94
N SER A 117 8.71 5.25 -3.79
CA SER A 117 10.11 5.57 -3.54
C SER A 117 10.42 5.31 -2.07
N LYS A 118 11.70 5.11 -1.73
CA LYS A 118 12.10 4.88 -0.34
C LYS A 118 11.68 6.07 0.54
N PRO A 119 10.91 5.86 1.62
CA PRO A 119 10.59 6.93 2.56
C PRO A 119 11.86 7.49 3.22
N ASN A 120 11.83 8.77 3.60
CA ASN A 120 12.97 9.43 4.22
C ASN A 120 13.14 8.93 5.67
N PRO A 121 14.26 8.27 6.02
CA PRO A 121 14.46 7.70 7.35
C PRO A 121 14.57 8.77 8.44
N ASP A 122 15.00 9.99 8.12
CA ASP A 122 15.22 11.06 9.12
C ASP A 122 13.92 11.59 9.72
N VAL A 123 12.80 11.40 9.00
CA VAL A 123 11.45 11.82 9.40
C VAL A 123 10.54 10.62 9.66
N THR A 124 11.12 9.42 9.73
CA THR A 124 10.40 8.18 9.99
C THR A 124 10.21 8.01 11.51
N PRO A 125 8.97 7.81 12.01
CA PRO A 125 8.73 7.55 13.43
C PRO A 125 9.44 6.29 13.94
N GLU A 126 9.74 6.26 15.24
CA GLU A 126 10.35 5.09 15.88
C GLU A 126 9.48 3.82 15.72
N GLY A 127 10.12 2.67 15.53
CA GLY A 127 9.45 1.38 15.36
C GLY A 127 8.88 1.14 13.96
N VAL A 128 8.98 2.11 13.04
CA VAL A 128 8.60 1.94 11.64
C VAL A 128 9.75 1.30 10.86
N THR A 129 9.43 0.27 10.08
CA THR A 129 10.39 -0.44 9.21
C THR A 129 9.89 -0.52 7.78
N PHE A 130 10.76 -0.88 6.84
CA PHE A 130 10.43 -0.89 5.42
C PHE A 130 10.85 -2.19 4.75
N THR A 131 9.96 -2.74 3.93
CA THR A 131 10.27 -3.88 3.04
C THR A 131 10.29 -3.42 1.59
N LEU A 132 11.38 -3.72 0.88
CA LEU A 132 11.50 -3.46 -0.55
C LEU A 132 10.84 -4.59 -1.35
N HIS A 133 9.93 -4.22 -2.25
CA HIS A 133 9.34 -5.10 -3.25
C HIS A 133 9.88 -4.74 -4.63
N ARG A 134 10.52 -5.72 -5.29
CA ARG A 134 10.98 -5.61 -6.67
C ARG A 134 9.91 -6.16 -7.61
N VAL A 135 9.38 -5.29 -8.46
CA VAL A 135 8.21 -5.58 -9.28
C VAL A 135 8.58 -5.52 -10.75
N ARG A 136 8.30 -6.60 -11.48
CA ARG A 136 8.39 -6.63 -12.94
C ARG A 136 7.11 -6.04 -13.52
N VAL A 137 7.25 -5.02 -14.37
CA VAL A 137 6.12 -4.45 -15.10
C VAL A 137 6.35 -4.72 -16.58
N ARG A 138 5.41 -5.44 -17.19
CA ARG A 138 5.46 -5.79 -18.60
C ARG A 138 4.58 -4.84 -19.40
N ASP A 139 5.18 -4.22 -20.40
CA ASP A 139 4.51 -3.41 -21.41
C ASP A 139 4.82 -3.99 -22.79
N HIS A 140 3.88 -4.75 -23.35
CA HIS A 140 4.13 -5.59 -24.52
C HIS A 140 5.37 -6.49 -24.32
N GLU A 141 6.44 -6.27 -25.11
CA GLU A 141 7.70 -7.02 -25.05
C GLU A 141 8.73 -6.42 -24.08
N VAL A 142 8.45 -5.24 -23.51
CA VAL A 142 9.37 -4.53 -22.62
C VAL A 142 9.07 -4.89 -21.18
N VAL A 143 10.09 -5.33 -20.44
CA VAL A 143 9.99 -5.58 -18.99
C VAL A 143 10.81 -4.54 -18.25
N SER A 144 10.14 -3.74 -17.42
CA SER A 144 10.75 -2.78 -16.51
C SER A 144 10.79 -3.34 -15.08
N LEU A 145 11.85 -3.04 -14.33
CA LEU A 145 11.93 -3.34 -12.91
C LEU A 145 11.60 -2.07 -12.11
N ILE A 146 10.59 -2.14 -11.25
CA ILE A 146 10.14 -1.03 -10.42
C ILE A 146 10.25 -1.44 -8.95
N GLU A 147 10.90 -0.60 -8.17
CA GLU A 147 11.06 -0.78 -6.73
C GLU A 147 9.98 0.01 -6.00
N VAL A 148 9.22 -0.68 -5.15
CA VAL A 148 8.23 -0.06 -4.26
C VAL A 148 8.45 -0.56 -2.84
N TRP A 149 8.01 0.23 -1.87
CA TRP A 149 8.28 -0.02 -0.47
C TRP A 149 6.99 -0.23 0.27
N GLU A 150 6.95 -1.26 1.11
CA GLU A 150 5.93 -1.42 2.13
C GLU A 150 6.42 -0.81 3.43
N VAL A 151 5.55 -0.06 4.10
CA VAL A 151 5.80 0.52 5.42
C VAL A 151 5.15 -0.38 6.47
N HIS A 152 5.96 -0.88 7.40
CA HIS A 152 5.50 -1.65 8.55
C HIS A 152 5.57 -0.79 9.79
N PHE A 153 4.50 -0.81 10.58
CA PHE A 153 4.35 -0.01 11.77
C PHE A 153 3.59 -0.81 12.82
N PRO A 154 3.86 -0.58 14.12
CA PRO A 154 3.05 -1.17 15.17
C PRO A 154 1.61 -0.66 15.03
N ALA A 155 0.64 -1.52 15.34
CA ALA A 155 -0.73 -1.05 15.54
C ALA A 155 -0.70 -0.01 16.67
N LEU A 156 -1.31 1.16 16.43
CA LEU A 156 -1.51 2.11 17.52
C LEU A 156 -2.46 1.44 18.52
N VAL A 157 -1.91 0.99 19.65
CA VAL A 157 -2.73 0.64 20.81
C VAL A 157 -3.32 1.96 21.26
N LEU A 158 -4.57 2.24 20.87
CA LEU A 158 -5.36 3.22 21.58
C LEU A 158 -5.40 2.71 23.01
N ALA A 159 -4.75 3.42 23.94
CA ALA A 159 -4.84 3.11 25.35
C ALA A 159 -6.31 3.18 25.77
N ALA A 160 -7.01 2.06 25.70
CA ALA A 160 -8.25 1.84 26.41
C ALA A 160 -7.86 1.73 27.89
N GLY A 161 -7.74 2.87 28.56
CA GLY A 161 -7.13 2.90 29.89
C GLY A 161 -7.17 4.22 30.65
N GLU A 162 -8.07 5.14 30.33
CA GLU A 162 -8.46 6.24 31.23
C GLU A 162 -9.98 6.38 31.25
N ASP A 163 -10.69 5.33 31.68
CA ASP A 163 -12.12 5.41 32.00
C ASP A 163 -12.55 4.39 33.09
N SER A 164 -11.60 3.97 33.95
CA SER A 164 -11.88 3.13 35.13
C SER A 164 -11.67 3.88 36.45
N ALA A 165 -11.77 5.21 36.43
CA ALA A 165 -11.85 6.02 37.63
C ALA A 165 -13.04 6.96 37.47
N LEU A 166 -14.26 6.45 37.67
CA LEU A 166 -15.49 7.14 38.08
C LEU A 166 -16.72 6.23 37.86
N LEU A 167 -16.75 5.07 38.54
CA LEU A 167 -17.99 4.40 38.94
C LEU A 167 -17.79 3.74 40.30
#